data_AF-A0A8C1LVX7-F1
#
_entry.id   AF-A0A8C1LVX7-F1
#
_cell.length_a   1.000
_cell.length_b   1.000
_cell.length_c   1.000
_cell.angle_alpha   90.00
_cell.angle_beta   90.00
_cell.angle_gamma   90.00
#
_symmetry.space_group_name_H-M   'P 1'
#
loop_
_entity.id
_entity.type
_entity.pdbx_description
1 polymer ?
#
loop_
_entity_poly.entity_id
_entity_poly.type
_entity_poly.pdbx_seq_one_letter_code
_entity_poly.pdbx_strand_id
1 'polypeptide(L)'
;MAESQKLLLRVYIAPDIAHKMTLSTRPSTVEELITVIKEKFRPRLDFDFNLQYEDPDFGGQLCFLTDISELPEKAVLKVHRSETDAGSASTSDTEILPYAPERLQSWPDVFPVPQFSYDVEHSLNGGNMAYQNSGKFLKLTKGQKHDILENMAKAMHSFKAYPSDKEVAKAAEALISKHPCLTEPGSQCGWYGWKTSLKFKMGNFRTKLSRSGCEEVAVNSGKRSKNNPESESPHSNIKRARRAEIVVDNPSQAVKEFLEKWPALRLESQIAAEFHRITNISLKNKFYAELDNHTPRLIAVYRQKAARTGKAAEALRSICSAYDLTDHYDINNRRTVALRALPVYFREDDSVFFKMWNTEELDEPDIADSAVALVSMVNGES
;
A
#
# COMPACT_ATOMS: atom_id res chain seq x y z
N MET A 1 -14.11 -11.61 -57.41
CA MET A 1 -13.33 -10.44 -57.00
C MET A 1 -13.54 -10.29 -55.52
N ALA A 2 -12.51 -10.51 -54.70
CA ALA A 2 -12.66 -10.45 -53.24
C ALA A 2 -12.90 -9.00 -52.80
N GLU A 3 -14.00 -8.75 -52.10
CA GLU A 3 -14.29 -7.45 -51.51
C GLU A 3 -13.14 -7.03 -50.59
N SER A 4 -12.54 -5.87 -50.87
CA SER A 4 -11.52 -5.28 -50.02
C SER A 4 -12.19 -4.83 -48.72
N GLN A 5 -12.19 -5.68 -47.70
CA GLN A 5 -12.74 -5.36 -46.39
C GLN A 5 -11.95 -4.21 -45.78
N LYS A 6 -12.55 -3.02 -45.84
CA LYS A 6 -11.99 -1.78 -45.32
C LYS A 6 -12.15 -1.77 -43.80
N LEU A 7 -11.04 -1.73 -43.07
CA LEU A 7 -11.09 -1.63 -41.61
C LEU A 7 -11.03 -0.17 -41.17
N LEU A 8 -11.97 0.22 -40.33
CA LEU A 8 -11.99 1.50 -39.67
C LEU A 8 -11.63 1.34 -38.19
N LEU A 9 -10.47 1.87 -37.81
CA LEU A 9 -9.90 1.70 -36.49
C LEU A 9 -9.89 3.03 -35.74
N ARG A 10 -10.31 3.01 -34.49
CA ARG A 10 -10.10 4.11 -33.54
C ARG A 10 -9.02 3.68 -32.56
N VAL A 11 -7.80 4.15 -32.74
CA VAL A 11 -6.63 3.74 -31.96
C VAL A 11 -6.36 4.76 -30.86
N TYR A 12 -6.45 4.33 -29.62
CA TYR A 12 -6.07 5.07 -28.43
C TYR A 12 -4.60 4.81 -28.13
N ILE A 13 -3.78 5.84 -28.31
CA ILE A 13 -2.34 5.83 -27.98
C ILE A 13 -2.15 6.20 -26.50
N ALA A 14 -3.06 7.00 -25.97
CA ALA A 14 -3.19 7.38 -24.57
C ALA A 14 -4.70 7.53 -24.25
N PRO A 15 -5.12 7.61 -22.96
CA PRO A 15 -6.53 7.64 -22.57
C PRO A 15 -7.38 8.67 -23.33
N ASP A 16 -6.82 9.88 -23.55
CA ASP A 16 -7.51 10.98 -24.21
C ASP A 16 -7.11 11.20 -25.67
N ILE A 17 -6.20 10.37 -26.19
CA ILE A 17 -5.60 10.55 -27.52
C ILE A 17 -6.04 9.41 -28.43
N ALA A 18 -7.22 9.58 -29.03
CA ALA A 18 -7.76 8.68 -30.04
C ALA A 18 -7.47 9.19 -31.45
N HIS A 19 -6.88 8.34 -32.28
CA HIS A 19 -6.66 8.61 -33.70
C HIS A 19 -7.51 7.69 -34.56
N LYS A 20 -8.21 8.28 -35.53
CA LYS A 20 -8.95 7.52 -36.52
C LYS A 20 -8.01 7.08 -37.63
N MET A 21 -7.97 5.78 -37.90
CA MET A 21 -7.21 5.16 -38.96
C MET A 21 -8.13 4.35 -39.87
N THR A 22 -7.83 4.36 -41.15
CA THR A 22 -8.53 3.54 -42.15
C THR A 22 -7.49 2.73 -42.86
N LEU A 23 -7.70 1.41 -42.89
CA LEU A 23 -6.89 0.48 -43.66
C LEU A 23 -7.68 0.08 -44.91
N SER A 24 -7.04 0.19 -46.06
CA SER A 24 -7.62 -0.23 -47.35
C SER A 24 -7.75 -1.75 -47.45
N THR A 25 -6.84 -2.47 -46.79
CA THR A 25 -6.76 -3.93 -46.76
C THR A 25 -6.66 -4.39 -45.31
N ARG A 26 -7.34 -5.48 -44.96
CA ARG A 26 -7.22 -6.13 -43.66
C ARG A 26 -5.82 -6.74 -43.54
N PRO A 27 -5.04 -6.42 -42.50
CA PRO A 27 -3.75 -7.06 -42.25
C PRO A 27 -3.92 -8.57 -42.10
N SER A 28 -2.89 -9.31 -42.50
CA SER A 28 -2.88 -10.77 -42.41
C SER A 28 -2.57 -11.28 -41.01
N THR A 29 -1.81 -10.51 -40.22
CA THR A 29 -1.48 -10.83 -38.82
C THR A 29 -1.55 -9.62 -37.90
N VAL A 30 -1.57 -9.86 -36.58
CA VAL A 30 -1.58 -8.81 -35.56
C VAL A 30 -0.26 -8.03 -35.55
N GLU A 31 0.87 -8.68 -35.83
CA GLU A 31 2.19 -8.05 -35.91
C GLU A 31 2.28 -7.07 -37.09
N GLU A 32 1.65 -7.41 -38.22
CA GLU A 32 1.55 -6.51 -39.38
C GLU A 32 0.75 -5.25 -39.00
N LEU A 33 -0.36 -5.42 -38.29
CA LEU A 33 -1.15 -4.29 -37.78
C LEU A 33 -0.36 -3.42 -36.79
N ILE A 34 0.37 -4.03 -35.85
CA ILE A 34 1.25 -3.32 -34.90
C ILE A 34 2.30 -2.50 -35.65
N THR A 35 2.92 -3.07 -36.69
CA THR A 35 3.94 -2.40 -37.51
C THR A 35 3.36 -1.18 -38.23
N VAL A 36 2.18 -1.33 -38.85
CA VAL A 36 1.48 -0.23 -39.52
C VAL A 36 1.10 0.90 -38.55
N ILE A 37 0.68 0.56 -37.32
CA ILE A 37 0.38 1.55 -36.27
C ILE A 37 1.68 2.23 -35.80
N LYS A 38 2.76 1.48 -35.56
CA LYS A 38 4.08 2.01 -35.19
C LYS A 38 4.57 3.05 -36.22
N GLU A 39 4.55 2.70 -37.50
CA GLU A 39 5.00 3.59 -38.58
C GLU A 39 4.17 4.87 -38.65
N LYS A 40 2.84 4.75 -38.56
CA LYS A 40 1.94 5.89 -38.70
C LYS A 40 2.07 6.91 -37.56
N PHE A 41 2.45 6.46 -36.36
CA PHE A 41 2.50 7.29 -35.17
C PHE A 41 3.92 7.52 -34.63
N ARG A 42 4.97 7.29 -35.43
CA ARG A 42 6.33 7.73 -35.09
C ARG A 42 6.41 9.26 -34.95
N PRO A 43 7.17 9.80 -33.96
CA PRO A 43 8.04 9.10 -33.00
C PRO A 43 7.34 8.67 -31.69
N ARG A 44 6.02 8.81 -31.56
CA ARG A 44 5.29 8.56 -30.30
C ARG A 44 5.20 7.08 -29.90
N LEU A 45 5.29 6.16 -30.87
CA LEU A 45 5.21 4.71 -30.68
C LEU A 45 6.49 4.02 -31.18
N ASP A 46 7.65 4.31 -30.59
CA ASP A 46 8.94 3.68 -30.92
C ASP A 46 9.34 2.56 -29.93
N PHE A 47 8.36 1.93 -29.29
CA PHE A 47 8.53 0.86 -28.32
C PHE A 47 7.61 -0.32 -28.63
N ASP A 48 7.88 -1.48 -28.03
CA ASP A 48 7.04 -2.67 -28.20
C ASP A 48 5.77 -2.59 -27.37
N PHE A 49 4.64 -2.89 -28.02
CA PHE A 49 3.31 -2.81 -27.43
C PHE A 49 2.42 -3.91 -27.99
N ASN A 50 1.44 -4.28 -27.19
CA ASN A 50 0.32 -5.15 -27.53
C ASN A 50 -0.93 -4.30 -27.81
N LEU A 51 -1.89 -4.87 -28.51
CA LEU A 51 -3.16 -4.22 -28.80
C LEU A 51 -4.27 -4.86 -27.98
N GLN A 52 -5.10 -4.03 -27.37
CA GLN A 52 -6.39 -4.43 -26.81
C GLN A 52 -7.51 -3.90 -27.70
N TYR A 53 -8.58 -4.66 -27.89
CA TYR A 53 -9.78 -4.21 -28.58
C TYR A 53 -11.00 -4.23 -27.65
N GLU A 54 -11.97 -3.37 -27.91
CA GLU A 54 -13.27 -3.43 -27.23
C GLU A 54 -14.08 -4.56 -27.86
N ASP A 55 -14.35 -5.61 -27.08
CA ASP A 55 -15.09 -6.79 -27.52
C ASP A 55 -16.60 -6.50 -27.52
N PRO A 56 -17.27 -6.52 -28.70
CA PRO A 56 -18.71 -6.31 -28.80
C PRO A 56 -19.54 -7.36 -28.06
N ASP A 57 -19.05 -8.60 -27.98
CA ASP A 57 -19.79 -9.73 -27.40
C ASP A 57 -19.83 -9.67 -25.87
N PHE A 58 -18.87 -8.95 -25.26
CA PHE A 58 -18.78 -8.74 -23.81
C PHE A 58 -19.10 -7.30 -23.38
N GLY A 59 -19.92 -6.59 -24.16
CA GLY A 59 -20.40 -5.25 -23.79
C GLY A 59 -19.33 -4.16 -23.81
N GLY A 60 -18.29 -4.32 -24.65
CA GLY A 60 -17.21 -3.34 -24.81
C GLY A 60 -16.08 -3.46 -23.80
N GLN A 61 -15.95 -4.60 -23.10
CA GLN A 61 -14.79 -4.88 -22.27
C GLN A 61 -13.52 -5.03 -23.11
N LEU A 62 -12.36 -4.68 -22.54
CA LEU A 62 -11.07 -4.71 -23.25
C LEU A 62 -10.50 -6.13 -23.25
N CYS A 63 -10.30 -6.70 -24.43
CA CYS A 63 -9.64 -7.98 -24.63
C CYS A 63 -8.33 -7.81 -25.42
N PHE A 64 -7.33 -8.65 -25.15
CA PHE A 64 -6.10 -8.65 -25.94
C PHE A 64 -6.36 -9.20 -27.33
N LEU A 65 -5.86 -8.50 -28.35
CA LEU A 65 -6.01 -8.93 -29.73
C LEU A 65 -5.00 -10.04 -30.04
N THR A 66 -5.46 -11.28 -30.11
CA THR A 66 -4.64 -12.46 -30.46
C THR A 66 -4.78 -12.88 -31.91
N ASP A 67 -5.99 -12.79 -32.48
CA ASP A 67 -6.26 -13.08 -33.89
C ASP A 67 -6.85 -11.84 -34.58
N ILE A 68 -6.31 -11.49 -35.74
CA ILE A 68 -6.83 -10.37 -36.53
C ILE A 68 -8.28 -10.59 -36.92
N SER A 69 -8.75 -11.84 -37.05
CA SER A 69 -10.11 -12.26 -37.41
C SER A 69 -11.17 -11.81 -36.40
N GLU A 70 -10.79 -11.59 -35.15
CA GLU A 70 -11.67 -11.11 -34.07
C GLU A 70 -12.08 -9.64 -34.24
N LEU A 71 -11.36 -8.86 -35.06
CA LEU A 71 -11.69 -7.45 -35.25
C LEU A 71 -12.94 -7.26 -36.15
N PRO A 72 -13.96 -6.53 -35.69
CA PRO A 72 -15.04 -6.08 -36.56
C PRO A 72 -14.55 -5.03 -37.57
N GLU A 73 -15.37 -4.72 -38.59
CA GLU A 73 -15.06 -3.67 -39.58
C GLU A 73 -14.83 -2.29 -38.94
N LYS A 74 -15.42 -2.05 -37.76
CA LYS A 74 -15.25 -0.85 -36.95
C LYS A 74 -14.81 -1.27 -35.55
N ALA A 75 -13.52 -1.12 -35.25
CA ALA A 75 -12.96 -1.54 -33.97
C ALA A 75 -12.32 -0.36 -33.22
N VAL A 76 -12.41 -0.40 -31.90
CA VAL A 76 -11.67 0.49 -31.00
C VAL A 76 -10.47 -0.30 -30.49
N LEU A 77 -9.27 0.24 -30.70
CA LEU A 77 -8.02 -0.37 -30.25
C LEU A 77 -7.38 0.51 -29.18
N LYS A 78 -6.80 -0.10 -28.14
CA LYS A 78 -5.97 0.56 -27.14
C LYS A 78 -4.58 -0.03 -27.16
N VAL A 79 -3.58 0.83 -27.20
CA VAL A 79 -2.17 0.42 -27.16
C VAL A 79 -1.80 0.10 -25.71
N HIS A 80 -1.43 -1.15 -25.44
CA HIS A 80 -0.96 -1.61 -24.13
C HIS A 80 0.55 -1.84 -24.19
N ARG A 81 1.32 -1.15 -23.36
CA ARG A 81 2.77 -1.30 -23.34
C ARG A 81 3.12 -2.71 -22.83
N SER A 82 3.94 -3.45 -23.56
CA SER A 82 4.39 -4.76 -23.10
C SER A 82 5.38 -4.54 -21.95
N GLU A 83 4.95 -4.76 -20.72
CA GLU A 83 5.83 -4.81 -19.55
C GLU A 83 6.56 -6.16 -19.59
N THR A 84 7.87 -6.16 -19.89
CA THR A 84 8.70 -7.34 -19.62
C THR A 84 8.73 -7.56 -18.11
N ASP A 85 8.12 -8.67 -17.70
CA ASP A 85 7.97 -9.16 -16.33
C ASP A 85 9.24 -9.06 -15.48
N ALA A 86 9.17 -8.25 -14.43
CA ALA A 86 9.89 -8.46 -13.18
C ALA A 86 9.21 -7.67 -12.05
N GLY A 87 8.09 -8.19 -11.55
CA GLY A 87 7.49 -7.67 -10.32
C GLY A 87 5.99 -7.91 -10.26
N SER A 88 5.61 -9.05 -9.70
CA SER A 88 4.24 -9.34 -9.32
C SER A 88 3.68 -8.19 -8.48
N ALA A 89 2.69 -7.48 -9.02
CA ALA A 89 1.95 -6.46 -8.32
C ALA A 89 0.46 -6.81 -8.38
N SER A 90 -0.01 -7.35 -7.26
CA SER A 90 -1.37 -7.23 -6.76
C SER A 90 -2.06 -5.97 -7.30
N THR A 91 -3.08 -6.16 -8.13
CA THR A 91 -4.03 -5.12 -8.54
C THR A 91 -4.65 -4.47 -7.31
N SER A 92 -4.36 -3.20 -7.12
CA SER A 92 -5.12 -2.31 -6.25
C SER A 92 -5.30 -1.02 -7.02
N ASP A 93 -6.54 -0.76 -7.41
CA ASP A 93 -6.97 0.46 -8.08
C ASP A 93 -6.55 1.67 -7.26
N THR A 94 -5.56 2.39 -7.77
CA THR A 94 -5.30 3.77 -7.42
C THR A 94 -5.14 4.52 -8.73
N GLU A 95 -6.03 5.46 -8.98
CA GLU A 95 -5.92 6.42 -10.08
C GLU A 95 -4.59 7.17 -9.94
N ILE A 96 -3.62 6.85 -10.80
CA ILE A 96 -2.34 7.55 -10.84
C ILE A 96 -2.54 8.84 -11.65
N LEU A 97 -2.36 9.99 -11.00
CA LEU A 97 -2.34 11.31 -11.64
C LEU A 97 -1.34 11.33 -12.82
N PRO A 98 -1.68 11.91 -13.99
CA PRO A 98 -0.90 11.82 -15.23
C PRO A 98 0.38 12.67 -15.26
N TYR A 99 0.94 13.05 -14.11
CA TYR A 99 2.13 13.89 -14.04
C TYR A 99 3.21 13.25 -13.16
N ALA A 100 3.82 12.19 -13.67
CA ALA A 100 5.16 11.80 -13.23
C ALA A 100 6.17 12.57 -14.09
N PRO A 101 6.92 13.55 -13.52
CA PRO A 101 7.97 14.25 -14.26
C PRO A 101 9.06 13.24 -14.64
N GLU A 102 9.25 12.99 -15.94
CA GLU A 102 10.40 12.42 -16.71
C GLU A 102 11.43 11.46 -16.05
N ARG A 103 11.24 10.98 -14.81
CA ARG A 103 12.19 10.17 -14.06
C ARG A 103 11.91 8.70 -14.30
N LEU A 104 12.17 8.30 -15.54
CA LEU A 104 12.18 6.89 -15.96
C LEU A 104 13.58 6.26 -15.84
N GLN A 105 14.54 6.92 -15.19
CA GLN A 105 15.84 6.29 -14.92
C GLN A 105 15.71 5.36 -13.71
N SER A 106 15.83 4.06 -13.96
CA SER A 106 16.00 3.06 -12.91
C SER A 106 17.25 3.36 -12.09
N TRP A 107 17.27 2.92 -10.83
CA TRP A 107 18.46 3.10 -10.00
C TRP A 107 19.62 2.31 -10.62
N PRO A 108 20.77 2.94 -10.90
CA PRO A 108 21.87 2.27 -11.58
C PRO A 108 22.52 1.21 -10.68
N ASP A 109 23.02 0.13 -11.29
CA ASP A 109 23.73 -0.93 -10.56
C ASP A 109 25.00 -0.39 -9.87
N VAL A 110 25.73 0.47 -10.58
CA VAL A 110 26.85 1.26 -10.07
C VAL A 110 26.48 2.74 -10.10
N PHE A 111 26.43 3.37 -8.92
CA PHE A 111 26.01 4.76 -8.82
C PHE A 111 27.06 5.72 -9.45
N PRO A 112 26.68 6.56 -10.43
CA PRO A 112 27.60 7.50 -11.05
C PRO A 112 27.89 8.66 -10.11
N VAL A 113 29.08 8.67 -9.51
CA VAL A 113 29.52 9.78 -8.64
C VAL A 113 29.70 11.05 -9.48
N PRO A 114 28.95 12.12 -9.19
CA PRO A 114 28.98 13.36 -9.95
C PRO A 114 30.35 14.04 -9.85
N GLN A 115 30.56 15.05 -10.69
CA GLN A 115 31.69 15.95 -10.55
C GLN A 115 31.42 16.95 -9.41
N PHE A 116 32.43 17.20 -8.58
CA PHE A 116 32.38 18.17 -7.50
C PHE A 116 32.97 19.52 -7.95
N SER A 117 32.91 20.52 -7.06
CA SER A 117 33.59 21.79 -7.30
C SER A 117 35.09 21.59 -7.55
N TYR A 118 35.69 22.49 -8.34
CA TYR A 118 37.10 22.41 -8.72
C TYR A 118 38.04 22.22 -7.52
N ASP A 119 37.82 23.00 -6.45
CA ASP A 119 38.63 22.92 -5.23
C ASP A 119 38.51 21.56 -4.52
N VAL A 120 37.32 20.97 -4.54
CA VAL A 120 37.06 19.64 -3.97
C VAL A 120 37.72 18.58 -4.83
N GLU A 121 37.54 18.61 -6.16
CA GLU A 121 38.17 17.65 -7.07
C GLU A 121 39.70 17.68 -6.96
N HIS A 122 40.30 18.88 -6.91
CA HIS A 122 41.74 19.03 -6.71
C HIS A 122 42.19 18.41 -5.38
N SER A 123 41.44 18.65 -4.30
CA SER A 123 41.73 18.08 -2.98
C SER A 123 41.56 16.57 -2.94
N LEU A 124 40.54 16.03 -3.61
CA LEU A 124 40.29 14.59 -3.72
C LEU A 124 41.36 13.89 -4.54
N ASN A 125 41.82 14.51 -5.63
CA ASN A 125 42.91 13.98 -6.45
C ASN A 125 44.22 13.93 -5.65
N GLY A 126 44.59 15.03 -4.98
CA GLY A 126 45.76 15.05 -4.09
C GLY A 126 45.64 14.06 -2.93
N GLY A 127 44.44 13.93 -2.35
CA GLY A 127 44.14 12.97 -1.29
C GLY A 127 44.25 11.52 -1.75
N ASN A 128 43.73 11.18 -2.93
CA ASN A 128 43.81 9.84 -3.51
C ASN A 128 45.26 9.44 -3.77
N MET A 129 46.08 10.36 -4.29
CA MET A 129 47.53 10.12 -4.47
C MET A 129 48.23 9.88 -3.13
N ALA A 130 47.95 10.69 -2.11
CA ALA A 130 48.52 10.50 -0.79
C ALA A 130 48.07 9.18 -0.13
N TYR A 131 46.83 8.78 -0.35
CA TYR A 131 46.27 7.51 0.12
C TYR A 131 46.96 6.31 -0.54
N GLN A 132 47.16 6.34 -1.85
CA GLN A 132 47.89 5.28 -2.57
C GLN A 132 49.35 5.17 -2.09
N ASN A 133 50.01 6.29 -1.84
CA ASN A 133 51.43 6.30 -1.48
C ASN A 133 51.70 5.98 -0.01
N SER A 134 50.81 6.38 0.90
CA SER A 134 51.08 6.36 2.35
C SER A 134 49.92 5.85 3.22
N GLY A 135 48.80 5.46 2.62
CA GLY A 135 47.58 5.08 3.34
C GLY A 135 46.91 6.24 4.09
N LYS A 136 47.36 7.48 3.88
CA LYS A 136 46.87 8.65 4.60
C LYS A 136 45.50 9.10 4.09
N PHE A 137 44.53 9.14 4.99
CA PHE A 137 43.17 9.63 4.70
C PHE A 137 43.13 11.16 4.57
N LEU A 138 42.27 11.65 3.69
CA LEU A 138 42.04 13.08 3.48
C LEU A 138 41.10 13.64 4.56
N LYS A 139 41.54 14.66 5.28
CA LYS A 139 40.68 15.43 6.18
C LYS A 139 40.00 16.55 5.40
N LEU A 140 38.70 16.41 5.16
CA LEU A 140 37.91 17.43 4.49
C LEU A 140 37.53 18.58 5.43
N THR A 141 37.55 19.80 4.90
CA THR A 141 36.91 20.94 5.57
C THR A 141 35.38 20.81 5.56
N LYS A 142 34.71 21.56 6.44
CA LYS A 142 33.22 21.59 6.49
C LYS A 142 32.61 21.99 5.14
N GLY A 143 33.23 22.93 4.42
CA GLY A 143 32.79 23.38 3.10
C GLY A 143 32.92 22.28 2.04
N GLN A 144 34.08 21.64 1.95
CA GLN A 144 34.31 20.55 1.00
C GLN A 144 33.38 19.36 1.24
N LYS A 145 33.18 18.97 2.50
CA LYS A 145 32.21 17.91 2.85
C LYS A 145 30.79 18.29 2.45
N HIS A 146 30.40 19.56 2.62
CA HIS A 146 29.07 20.02 2.23
C HIS A 146 28.85 19.93 0.71
N ASP A 147 29.84 20.33 -0.08
CA ASP A 147 29.79 20.31 -1.55
C ASP A 147 29.64 18.88 -2.10
N ILE A 148 30.44 17.94 -1.58
CA ILE A 148 30.33 16.51 -1.93
C ILE A 148 28.91 16.02 -1.65
N LEU A 149 28.40 16.26 -0.44
CA LEU A 149 27.08 15.80 -0.05
C LEU A 149 25.96 16.46 -0.89
N GLU A 150 26.04 17.76 -1.20
CA GLU A 150 25.02 18.46 -2.01
C GLU A 150 24.96 17.91 -3.43
N ASN A 151 26.12 17.72 -4.09
CA ASN A 151 26.14 17.21 -5.45
C ASN A 151 25.74 15.73 -5.53
N MET A 152 26.16 14.90 -4.56
CA MET A 152 25.66 13.54 -4.42
C MET A 152 24.13 13.50 -4.25
N ALA A 153 23.58 14.37 -3.39
CA ALA A 153 22.13 14.43 -3.18
C ALA A 153 21.36 14.84 -4.44
N LYS A 154 21.87 15.82 -5.20
CA LYS A 154 21.31 16.20 -6.50
C LYS A 154 21.29 15.03 -7.48
N ALA A 155 22.41 14.31 -7.59
CA ALA A 155 22.52 13.13 -8.46
C ALA A 155 21.60 11.99 -8.01
N MET A 156 21.46 11.74 -6.70
CA MET A 156 20.51 10.74 -6.21
C MET A 156 19.06 11.12 -6.52
N HIS A 157 18.73 12.41 -6.39
CA HIS A 157 17.40 12.94 -6.67
C HIS A 157 17.02 12.84 -8.16
N SER A 158 17.97 12.91 -9.09
CA SER A 158 17.66 12.75 -10.52
C SER A 158 17.15 11.34 -10.86
N PHE A 159 17.56 10.32 -10.08
CA PHE A 159 17.01 8.96 -10.19
C PHE A 159 15.73 8.81 -9.37
N LYS A 160 15.78 9.10 -8.06
CA LYS A 160 14.66 8.92 -7.14
C LYS A 160 14.61 10.03 -6.09
N ALA A 161 13.44 10.64 -5.90
CA ALA A 161 13.23 11.56 -4.79
C ALA A 161 13.26 10.85 -3.42
N TYR A 162 12.92 9.56 -3.36
CA TYR A 162 12.85 8.77 -2.13
C TYR A 162 13.69 7.48 -2.25
N PRO A 163 15.04 7.57 -2.25
CA PRO A 163 15.88 6.38 -2.29
C PRO A 163 15.77 5.58 -0.98
N SER A 164 15.74 4.26 -1.12
CA SER A 164 15.79 3.29 -0.02
C SER A 164 17.16 3.26 0.66
N ASP A 165 17.24 2.71 1.88
CA ASP A 165 18.51 2.64 2.62
C ASP A 165 19.60 1.88 1.86
N LYS A 166 19.22 0.84 1.10
CA LYS A 166 20.12 0.06 0.24
C LYS A 166 20.68 0.88 -0.92
N GLU A 167 19.85 1.72 -1.53
CA GLU A 167 20.25 2.60 -2.64
C GLU A 167 21.20 3.70 -2.15
N VAL A 168 20.91 4.31 -0.99
CA VAL A 168 21.84 5.26 -0.36
C VAL A 168 23.18 4.59 0.00
N ALA A 169 23.15 3.32 0.42
CA ALA A 169 24.38 2.55 0.68
C ALA A 169 25.22 2.39 -0.59
N LYS A 170 24.62 1.98 -1.73
CA LYS A 170 25.32 1.87 -3.02
C LYS A 170 25.94 3.20 -3.47
N ALA A 171 25.26 4.33 -3.25
CA ALA A 171 25.81 5.64 -3.56
C ALA A 171 27.01 6.01 -2.68
N ALA A 172 26.97 5.67 -1.39
CA ALA A 172 28.09 5.89 -0.47
C ALA A 172 29.28 5.00 -0.79
N GLU A 173 29.03 3.73 -1.14
CA GLU A 173 30.04 2.79 -1.59
C GLU A 173 30.75 3.29 -2.86
N ALA A 174 29.98 3.67 -3.89
CA ALA A 174 30.53 4.22 -5.12
C ALA A 174 31.40 5.48 -4.90
N LEU A 175 31.01 6.34 -3.95
CA LEU A 175 31.80 7.51 -3.56
C LEU A 175 33.18 7.12 -3.02
N ILE A 176 33.23 6.13 -2.12
CA ILE A 176 34.50 5.65 -1.54
C ILE A 176 35.31 4.86 -2.56
N SER A 177 34.67 4.05 -3.41
CA SER A 177 35.36 3.34 -4.49
C SER A 177 36.05 4.30 -5.47
N LYS A 178 35.40 5.43 -5.80
CA LYS A 178 36.00 6.48 -6.65
C LYS A 178 37.05 7.31 -5.91
N HIS A 179 36.83 7.58 -4.62
CA HIS A 179 37.74 8.37 -3.79
C HIS A 179 38.13 7.64 -2.49
N PRO A 180 39.06 6.66 -2.56
CA PRO A 180 39.48 5.88 -1.40
C PRO A 180 40.04 6.73 -0.25
N CYS A 181 40.56 7.93 -0.54
CA CYS A 181 41.05 8.86 0.48
C CYS A 181 39.97 9.35 1.46
N LEU A 182 38.68 9.16 1.14
CA LEU A 182 37.54 9.54 1.98
C LEU A 182 37.09 8.46 2.97
N THR A 183 37.73 7.29 2.94
CA THR A 183 37.41 6.15 3.81
C THR A 183 37.48 6.54 5.28
N GLU A 184 36.45 6.21 6.06
CA GLU A 184 36.43 6.50 7.51
C GLU A 184 37.37 5.55 8.29
N PRO A 185 38.34 6.08 9.07
CA PRO A 185 39.25 5.25 9.85
C PRO A 185 38.48 4.42 10.90
N GLY A 186 38.77 3.12 10.96
CA GLY A 186 38.19 2.22 11.97
C GLY A 186 36.81 1.64 11.64
N SER A 187 36.27 1.92 10.45
CA SER A 187 35.03 1.29 9.97
C SER A 187 35.34 0.04 9.14
N GLN A 188 34.64 -1.08 9.40
CA GLN A 188 34.81 -2.34 8.65
C GLN A 188 34.48 -2.20 7.15
N CYS A 189 33.62 -1.26 6.77
CA CYS A 189 33.18 -1.04 5.39
C CYS A 189 33.61 0.32 4.81
N GLY A 190 34.12 1.25 5.62
CA GLY A 190 34.67 2.53 5.14
C GLY A 190 33.66 3.59 4.66
N TRP A 191 32.45 3.19 4.24
CA TRP A 191 31.42 4.06 3.64
C TRP A 191 30.20 4.34 4.54
N TYR A 192 30.06 3.69 5.71
CA TYR A 192 28.84 3.78 6.52
C TYR A 192 28.50 5.19 7.05
N GLY A 193 29.49 5.96 7.51
CA GLY A 193 29.23 7.35 7.94
C GLY A 193 28.90 8.27 6.78
N TRP A 194 29.41 7.98 5.57
CA TRP A 194 28.99 8.64 4.33
C TRP A 194 27.54 8.29 3.98
N LYS A 195 27.12 7.02 4.09
CA LYS A 195 25.70 6.62 3.92
C LYS A 195 24.80 7.43 4.84
N THR A 196 25.16 7.51 6.12
CA THR A 196 24.39 8.24 7.13
C THR A 196 24.31 9.73 6.77
N SER A 197 25.44 10.33 6.40
CA SER A 197 25.51 11.74 5.98
C SER A 197 24.66 12.02 4.74
N LEU A 198 24.69 11.13 3.73
CA LEU A 198 23.90 11.22 2.51
C LEU A 198 22.40 11.09 2.78
N LYS A 199 22.00 10.18 3.68
CA LYS A 199 20.60 10.03 4.10
C LYS A 199 20.04 11.33 4.71
N PHE A 200 20.79 11.94 5.62
CA PHE A 200 20.42 13.25 6.19
C PHE A 200 20.40 14.35 5.13
N LYS A 201 21.40 14.37 4.24
CA LYS A 201 21.49 15.35 3.17
C LYS A 201 20.32 15.23 2.19
N MET A 202 19.95 14.03 1.77
CA MET A 202 18.78 13.78 0.92
C MET A 202 17.49 14.25 1.57
N GLY A 203 17.31 14.01 2.88
CA GLY A 203 16.16 14.56 3.63
C GLY A 203 16.10 16.09 3.61
N ASN A 204 17.25 16.76 3.79
CA ASN A 204 17.35 18.21 3.72
C ASN A 204 17.13 18.74 2.30
N PHE A 205 17.67 18.05 1.30
CA PHE A 205 17.54 18.40 -0.12
C PHE A 205 16.08 18.34 -0.58
N ARG A 206 15.36 17.27 -0.21
CA ARG A 206 13.91 17.18 -0.44
C ARG A 206 13.12 18.28 0.27
N THR A 207 13.49 18.60 1.52
CA THR A 207 12.85 19.70 2.26
C THR A 207 13.07 21.04 1.55
N LYS A 208 14.25 21.26 0.96
CA LYS A 208 14.57 22.46 0.17
C LYS A 208 13.74 22.51 -1.12
N LEU A 209 13.66 21.41 -1.87
CA LEU A 209 12.85 21.31 -3.09
C LEU A 209 11.34 21.50 -2.81
N SER A 210 10.83 20.95 -1.71
CA SER A 210 9.44 21.16 -1.30
C SER A 210 9.13 22.63 -1.03
N ARG A 211 10.03 23.37 -0.38
CA ARG A 211 9.88 24.82 -0.16
C ARG A 211 9.92 25.64 -1.46
N SER A 212 10.57 25.11 -2.49
CA SER A 212 10.63 25.72 -3.83
C SER A 212 9.44 25.35 -4.71
N GLY A 213 8.43 24.64 -4.19
CA GLY A 213 7.20 24.32 -4.91
C GLY A 213 7.24 23.03 -5.73
N CYS A 214 8.23 22.15 -5.54
CA CYS A 214 8.25 20.85 -6.23
C CYS A 214 7.17 19.91 -5.65
N GLU A 215 6.07 19.72 -6.38
CA GLU A 215 4.90 18.92 -5.98
C GLU A 215 5.26 17.46 -5.59
N GLU A 216 6.20 16.85 -6.31
CA GLU A 216 6.68 15.47 -6.05
C GLU A 216 7.14 15.23 -4.60
N VAL A 217 7.76 16.24 -3.98
CA VAL A 217 8.26 16.15 -2.61
C VAL A 217 7.36 16.88 -1.61
N ALA A 218 6.33 17.59 -2.09
CA ALA A 218 5.41 18.38 -1.27
C ALA A 218 4.39 17.51 -0.51
N VAL A 219 4.07 16.32 -1.04
CA VAL A 219 3.07 15.38 -0.47
C VAL A 219 3.41 14.86 0.94
N ASN A 220 4.67 14.95 1.36
CA ASN A 220 5.14 14.48 2.68
C ASN A 220 5.68 15.60 3.58
N SER A 221 5.26 16.86 3.37
CA SER A 221 5.70 18.04 4.14
C SER A 221 5.15 18.10 5.59
N GLY A 222 4.99 16.93 6.22
CA GLY A 222 4.44 16.68 7.55
C GLY A 222 5.23 17.18 8.75
N LYS A 223 6.04 18.23 8.61
CA LYS A 223 6.65 18.87 9.79
C LYS A 223 5.74 20.01 10.25
N ARG A 224 5.33 19.96 11.53
CA ARG A 224 4.70 21.06 12.25
C ARG A 224 5.40 22.36 11.87
N SER A 225 4.64 23.33 11.34
CA SER A 225 5.19 24.62 10.94
C SER A 225 5.91 25.22 12.14
N LYS A 226 7.23 25.41 12.04
CA LYS A 226 8.01 26.07 13.09
C LYS A 226 7.58 27.53 13.29
N ASN A 227 6.89 28.08 12.28
CA ASN A 227 6.41 29.46 12.23
C ASN A 227 4.93 29.58 12.65
N ASN A 228 4.22 28.47 12.89
CA ASN A 228 2.84 28.50 13.37
C ASN A 228 2.58 27.33 14.33
N PRO A 229 2.98 27.44 15.60
CA PRO A 229 2.87 26.35 16.57
C PRO A 229 1.42 26.02 16.97
N GLU A 230 0.47 26.93 16.73
CA GLU A 230 -0.96 26.75 17.03
C GLU A 230 -1.78 26.15 15.89
N SER A 231 -1.29 26.19 14.63
CA SER A 231 -2.00 25.51 13.54
C SER A 231 -1.85 24.00 13.66
N GLU A 232 -2.96 23.28 13.50
CA GLU A 232 -2.94 21.82 13.47
C GLU A 232 -1.96 21.27 12.43
N SER A 233 -1.30 20.16 12.76
CA SER A 233 -0.39 19.50 11.83
C SER A 233 -1.17 18.97 10.61
N PRO A 234 -0.61 19.00 9.38
CA PRO A 234 -1.29 18.44 8.20
C PRO A 234 -1.69 16.96 8.33
N HIS A 235 -1.05 16.22 9.24
CA HIS A 235 -1.35 14.81 9.53
C HIS A 235 -2.32 14.58 10.69
N SER A 236 -2.80 15.62 11.39
CA SER A 236 -3.79 15.42 12.47
C SER A 236 -5.02 14.75 11.90
N ASN A 237 -5.43 15.13 10.68
CA ASN A 237 -6.73 14.78 10.12
C ASN A 237 -6.69 13.61 9.12
N ILE A 238 -5.53 13.19 8.64
CA ILE A 238 -5.42 12.15 7.59
C ILE A 238 -5.74 10.74 8.12
N LYS A 239 -5.25 10.39 9.33
CA LYS A 239 -5.67 9.16 10.03
C LYS A 239 -6.85 9.38 10.97
N ARG A 240 -7.10 10.63 11.38
CA ARG A 240 -8.27 10.95 12.19
C ARG A 240 -9.55 11.00 11.39
N ALA A 241 -9.62 11.28 10.09
CA ALA A 241 -10.91 11.43 9.41
C ALA A 241 -11.84 10.21 9.60
N ARG A 242 -11.36 8.98 9.33
CA ARG A 242 -12.18 7.76 9.58
C ARG A 242 -12.39 7.48 11.07
N ARG A 243 -11.34 7.56 11.89
CA ARG A 243 -11.47 7.26 13.33
C ARG A 243 -12.30 8.33 14.06
N ALA A 244 -12.26 9.58 13.62
CA ALA A 244 -13.06 10.67 14.11
C ALA A 244 -14.50 10.49 13.65
N GLU A 245 -14.76 10.24 12.36
CA GLU A 245 -16.12 9.97 11.88
C GLU A 245 -16.79 8.83 12.66
N ILE A 246 -16.05 7.74 12.90
CA ILE A 246 -16.60 6.52 13.49
C ILE A 246 -16.64 6.56 15.04
N VAL A 247 -15.59 7.07 15.69
CA VAL A 247 -15.43 6.98 17.16
C VAL A 247 -15.77 8.30 17.86
N VAL A 248 -15.68 9.44 17.17
CA VAL A 248 -15.84 10.78 17.77
C VAL A 248 -17.13 11.46 17.31
N ASP A 249 -17.42 11.44 16.01
CA ASP A 249 -18.52 12.20 15.42
C ASP A 249 -19.83 11.41 15.39
N ASN A 250 -19.77 10.08 15.18
CA ASN A 250 -20.96 9.20 15.12
C ASN A 250 -20.82 7.88 15.92
N PRO A 251 -20.47 7.90 17.22
CA PRO A 251 -20.28 6.69 18.02
C PRO A 251 -21.56 5.87 18.26
N SER A 252 -22.75 6.41 17.91
CA SER A 252 -24.05 5.78 18.09
C SER A 252 -24.81 5.55 16.79
N GLN A 253 -24.14 5.68 15.63
CA GLN A 253 -24.77 5.41 14.34
C GLN A 253 -25.13 3.92 14.24
N ALA A 254 -26.36 3.67 13.79
CA ALA A 254 -26.90 2.34 13.56
C ALA A 254 -25.96 1.54 12.65
N VAL A 255 -25.69 0.27 12.99
CA VAL A 255 -24.77 -0.60 12.22
C VAL A 255 -25.18 -0.67 10.74
N LYS A 256 -26.48 -0.55 10.43
CA LYS A 256 -26.97 -0.48 9.04
C LYS A 256 -26.37 0.67 8.24
N GLU A 257 -26.50 1.91 8.72
CA GLU A 257 -25.99 3.09 8.02
C GLU A 257 -24.46 3.08 7.90
N PHE A 258 -23.79 2.51 8.90
CA PHE A 258 -22.34 2.31 8.89
C PHE A 258 -21.91 1.30 7.81
N LEU A 259 -22.62 0.18 7.68
CA LEU A 259 -22.35 -0.85 6.67
C LEU A 259 -22.76 -0.43 5.26
N GLU A 260 -23.76 0.45 5.10
CA GLU A 260 -24.11 1.04 3.80
C GLU A 260 -22.98 1.90 3.24
N LYS A 261 -22.31 2.69 4.10
CA LYS A 261 -21.13 3.47 3.72
C LYS A 261 -19.90 2.59 3.43
N TRP A 262 -19.79 1.44 4.09
CA TRP A 262 -18.61 0.58 4.05
C TRP A 262 -18.97 -0.90 3.90
N PRO A 263 -19.51 -1.32 2.74
CA PRO A 263 -20.02 -2.69 2.55
C PRO A 263 -18.93 -3.77 2.71
N ALA A 264 -17.67 -3.42 2.47
CA ALA A 264 -16.52 -4.29 2.69
C ALA A 264 -16.36 -4.76 4.14
N LEU A 265 -16.87 -4.00 5.12
CA LEU A 265 -16.85 -4.39 6.53
C LEU A 265 -17.88 -5.48 6.87
N ARG A 266 -18.72 -5.91 5.91
CA ARG A 266 -19.56 -7.11 6.07
C ARG A 266 -18.75 -8.40 5.95
N LEU A 267 -17.60 -8.37 5.28
CA LEU A 267 -16.81 -9.56 5.01
C LEU A 267 -15.71 -9.73 6.06
N GLU A 268 -15.82 -10.80 6.85
CA GLU A 268 -14.84 -11.15 7.87
C GLU A 268 -13.41 -11.26 7.31
N SER A 269 -13.27 -11.79 6.09
CA SER A 269 -11.98 -11.91 5.39
C SER A 269 -11.35 -10.55 5.09
N GLN A 270 -12.15 -9.55 4.71
CA GLN A 270 -11.67 -8.20 4.42
C GLN A 270 -11.26 -7.46 5.69
N ILE A 271 -12.03 -7.62 6.78
CA ILE A 271 -11.66 -7.08 8.11
C ILE A 271 -10.32 -7.69 8.56
N ALA A 272 -10.18 -9.00 8.45
CA ALA A 272 -8.96 -9.70 8.84
C ALA A 272 -7.75 -9.25 7.99
N ALA A 273 -7.93 -9.07 6.68
CA ALA A 273 -6.89 -8.60 5.77
C ALA A 273 -6.46 -7.16 6.07
N GLU A 274 -7.41 -6.25 6.31
CA GLU A 274 -7.10 -4.85 6.66
C GLU A 274 -6.40 -4.75 8.02
N PHE A 275 -6.88 -5.49 9.03
CA PHE A 275 -6.22 -5.55 10.32
C PHE A 275 -4.78 -6.05 10.19
N HIS A 276 -4.56 -7.11 9.40
CA HIS A 276 -3.21 -7.62 9.12
C HIS A 276 -2.36 -6.60 8.37
N ARG A 277 -2.90 -5.91 7.36
CA ARG A 277 -2.18 -4.88 6.61
C ARG A 277 -1.70 -3.73 7.49
N ILE A 278 -2.50 -3.33 8.49
CA ILE A 278 -2.19 -2.22 9.39
C ILE A 278 -1.24 -2.64 10.54
N THR A 279 -1.50 -3.80 11.14
CA THR A 279 -0.83 -4.23 12.39
C THR A 279 0.24 -5.29 12.18
N ASN A 280 0.28 -5.92 11.00
CA ASN A 280 1.07 -7.10 10.68
C ASN A 280 0.77 -8.33 11.57
N ILE A 281 -0.43 -8.39 12.16
CA ILE A 281 -0.88 -9.45 13.06
C ILE A 281 -2.16 -10.08 12.52
N SER A 282 -2.34 -11.40 12.67
CA SER A 282 -3.61 -12.06 12.34
C SER A 282 -4.68 -11.73 13.39
N LEU A 283 -5.77 -11.10 12.96
CA LEU A 283 -6.87 -10.68 13.83
C LEU A 283 -7.46 -11.86 14.61
N LYS A 284 -7.92 -12.91 13.90
CA LYS A 284 -8.55 -14.08 14.51
C LYS A 284 -7.61 -14.75 15.51
N ASN A 285 -6.36 -15.01 15.11
CA ASN A 285 -5.41 -15.73 15.95
C ASN A 285 -5.11 -14.92 17.22
N LYS A 286 -4.89 -13.61 17.09
CA LYS A 286 -4.59 -12.75 18.23
C LYS A 286 -5.79 -12.62 19.16
N PHE A 287 -6.99 -12.40 18.61
CA PHE A 287 -8.22 -12.28 19.39
C PHE A 287 -8.50 -13.56 20.18
N TYR A 288 -8.50 -14.73 19.53
CA TYR A 288 -8.76 -15.99 20.20
C TYR A 288 -7.69 -16.35 21.23
N ALA A 289 -6.41 -16.09 20.94
CA ALA A 289 -5.34 -16.33 21.91
C ALA A 289 -5.51 -15.50 23.19
N GLU A 290 -5.86 -14.21 23.06
CA GLU A 290 -6.12 -13.35 24.23
C GLU A 290 -7.40 -13.73 24.96
N LEU A 291 -8.46 -14.09 24.22
CA LEU A 291 -9.71 -14.57 24.81
C LEU A 291 -9.47 -15.84 25.63
N ASP A 292 -8.72 -16.80 25.09
CA ASP A 292 -8.38 -18.05 25.77
C ASP A 292 -7.55 -17.81 27.03
N ASN A 293 -6.60 -16.88 26.97
CA ASN A 293 -5.77 -16.49 28.11
C ASN A 293 -6.62 -15.91 29.28
N HIS A 294 -7.68 -15.15 28.97
CA HIS A 294 -8.54 -14.52 29.97
C HIS A 294 -9.73 -15.38 30.41
N THR A 295 -10.18 -16.31 29.58
CA THR A 295 -11.37 -17.15 29.80
C THR A 295 -11.39 -17.87 31.17
N PRO A 296 -10.31 -18.52 31.65
CA PRO A 296 -10.32 -19.19 32.95
C PRO A 296 -10.63 -18.25 34.12
N ARG A 297 -10.07 -17.04 34.10
CA ARG A 297 -10.26 -16.04 35.16
C ARG A 297 -11.67 -15.47 35.13
N LEU A 298 -12.22 -15.22 33.95
CA LEU A 298 -13.60 -14.77 33.78
C LEU A 298 -14.58 -15.81 34.35
N ILE A 299 -14.44 -17.07 33.94
CA ILE A 299 -15.30 -18.16 34.44
C ILE A 299 -15.22 -18.30 35.96
N ALA A 300 -14.03 -18.19 36.56
CA ALA A 300 -13.87 -18.26 38.01
C ALA A 300 -14.66 -17.16 38.74
N VAL A 301 -14.59 -15.93 38.24
CA VAL A 301 -15.31 -14.77 38.78
C VAL A 301 -16.82 -14.92 38.59
N TYR A 302 -17.27 -15.45 37.44
CA TYR A 302 -18.68 -15.75 37.20
C TYR A 302 -19.20 -16.79 38.18
N ARG A 303 -18.45 -17.88 38.41
CA ARG A 303 -18.81 -18.93 39.38
C ARG A 303 -18.89 -18.38 40.81
N GLN A 304 -17.96 -17.52 41.21
CA GLN A 304 -18.01 -16.86 42.51
C GLN A 304 -19.29 -16.02 42.68
N LYS A 305 -19.70 -15.28 41.64
CA LYS A 305 -20.95 -14.52 41.67
C LYS A 305 -22.19 -15.40 41.58
N ALA A 306 -22.11 -16.50 40.83
CA ALA A 306 -23.13 -17.52 40.71
C ALA A 306 -23.37 -18.28 42.03
N ALA A 307 -22.42 -18.28 42.98
CA ALA A 307 -22.64 -18.85 44.31
C ALA A 307 -23.52 -17.99 45.24
N ARG A 308 -23.85 -16.75 44.85
CA ARG A 308 -24.67 -15.81 45.64
C ARG A 308 -26.16 -15.94 45.33
N THR A 309 -27.00 -15.22 46.05
CA THR A 309 -28.45 -15.17 45.80
C THR A 309 -28.85 -14.01 44.87
N GLY A 310 -30.00 -14.15 44.20
CA GLY A 310 -30.57 -13.14 43.31
C GLY A 310 -30.56 -13.50 41.82
N LYS A 311 -31.37 -12.77 41.04
CA LYS A 311 -31.66 -13.04 39.61
C LYS A 311 -30.41 -13.17 38.74
N ALA A 312 -29.44 -12.27 38.88
CA ALA A 312 -28.20 -12.32 38.11
C ALA A 312 -27.32 -13.53 38.48
N ALA A 313 -27.31 -13.95 39.75
CA ALA A 313 -26.57 -15.13 40.17
C ALA A 313 -27.22 -16.42 39.65
N GLU A 314 -28.55 -16.45 39.59
CA GLU A 314 -29.31 -17.55 39.01
C GLU A 314 -29.09 -17.68 37.49
N ALA A 315 -29.11 -16.57 36.76
CA ALA A 315 -28.77 -16.55 35.34
C ALA A 315 -27.33 -17.03 35.08
N LEU A 316 -26.35 -16.57 35.87
CA LEU A 316 -24.97 -17.05 35.77
C LEU A 316 -24.84 -18.55 36.10
N ARG A 317 -25.56 -19.05 37.11
CA ARG A 317 -25.63 -20.50 37.40
C ARG A 317 -26.18 -21.28 36.22
N SER A 318 -27.26 -20.80 35.60
CA SER A 318 -27.83 -21.45 34.42
C SER A 318 -26.84 -21.51 33.26
N ILE A 319 -26.12 -20.41 32.99
CA ILE A 319 -25.11 -20.34 31.92
C ILE A 319 -23.91 -21.27 32.22
N CYS A 320 -23.43 -21.30 33.46
CA CYS A 320 -22.29 -22.15 33.84
C CYS A 320 -22.64 -23.64 33.90
N SER A 321 -23.87 -23.98 34.32
CA SER A 321 -24.33 -25.38 34.41
C SER A 321 -24.60 -25.99 33.04
N ALA A 322 -25.11 -25.22 32.08
CA ALA A 322 -25.20 -25.65 30.69
C ALA A 322 -23.83 -26.05 30.11
N TYR A 323 -22.76 -25.37 30.55
CA TYR A 323 -21.39 -25.69 30.18
C TYR A 323 -20.84 -26.92 30.88
N ASP A 324 -21.14 -27.11 32.17
CA ASP A 324 -20.64 -28.27 32.93
C ASP A 324 -21.22 -29.60 32.39
N LEU A 325 -22.33 -29.54 31.63
CA LEU A 325 -22.95 -30.67 30.93
C LEU A 325 -22.33 -30.96 29.55
N THR A 326 -21.70 -29.97 28.93
CA THR A 326 -21.04 -30.10 27.63
C THR A 326 -19.55 -30.43 27.81
N ASP A 327 -19.05 -31.38 27.02
CA ASP A 327 -17.70 -31.95 27.15
C ASP A 327 -16.60 -30.87 27.30
N HIS A 328 -15.76 -30.99 28.34
CA HIS A 328 -14.83 -29.96 28.80
C HIS A 328 -13.69 -29.62 27.83
N TYR A 329 -13.59 -30.34 26.71
CA TYR A 329 -12.48 -30.25 25.76
C TYR A 329 -12.72 -29.28 24.60
N ASP A 330 -13.94 -28.79 24.37
CA ASP A 330 -14.19 -27.80 23.31
C ASP A 330 -13.89 -26.37 23.77
N ILE A 331 -12.87 -25.77 23.15
CA ILE A 331 -12.45 -24.39 23.41
C ILE A 331 -13.51 -23.36 22.99
N ASN A 332 -14.36 -23.68 22.01
CA ASN A 332 -15.42 -22.78 21.56
C ASN A 332 -16.55 -22.69 22.59
N ASN A 333 -16.87 -23.78 23.30
CA ASN A 333 -17.82 -23.76 24.41
C ASN A 333 -17.30 -22.87 25.55
N ARG A 334 -16.00 -22.95 25.87
CA ARG A 334 -15.38 -22.09 26.91
C ARG A 334 -15.44 -20.62 26.55
N ARG A 335 -15.11 -20.27 25.30
CA ARG A 335 -15.21 -18.90 24.78
C ARG A 335 -16.65 -18.39 24.80
N THR A 336 -17.60 -19.23 24.41
CA THR A 336 -19.04 -18.89 24.39
C THR A 336 -19.56 -18.55 25.78
N VAL A 337 -19.22 -19.35 26.79
CA VAL A 337 -19.58 -19.07 28.19
C VAL A 337 -18.92 -17.78 28.67
N ALA A 338 -17.64 -17.59 28.36
CA ALA A 338 -16.89 -16.40 28.77
C ALA A 338 -17.57 -15.11 28.27
N LEU A 339 -18.05 -15.12 27.03
CA LEU A 339 -18.72 -14.00 26.38
C LEU A 339 -20.18 -13.85 26.84
N ARG A 340 -20.99 -14.93 26.83
CA ARG A 340 -22.42 -14.89 27.23
C ARG A 340 -22.64 -14.44 28.66
N ALA A 341 -21.77 -14.83 29.59
CA ALA A 341 -21.91 -14.48 31.00
C ALA A 341 -21.46 -13.05 31.31
N LEU A 342 -20.75 -12.35 30.40
CA LEU A 342 -20.16 -11.04 30.66
C LEU A 342 -21.24 -9.97 30.95
N PRO A 343 -22.31 -9.79 30.14
CA PRO A 343 -23.33 -8.77 30.41
C PRO A 343 -24.14 -9.07 31.68
N VAL A 344 -24.49 -10.35 31.90
CA VAL A 344 -25.15 -10.80 33.13
C VAL A 344 -24.29 -10.51 34.37
N TYR A 345 -22.97 -10.66 34.25
CA TYR A 345 -22.03 -10.30 35.30
C TYR A 345 -21.99 -8.80 35.55
N PHE A 346 -22.07 -7.93 34.54
CA PHE A 346 -22.16 -6.48 34.73
C PHE A 346 -23.56 -5.96 35.08
N ARG A 347 -24.58 -6.82 35.00
CA ARG A 347 -26.02 -6.48 35.15
C ARG A 347 -26.51 -5.54 34.05
N GLU A 348 -25.98 -5.70 32.86
CA GLU A 348 -26.41 -4.99 31.67
C GLU A 348 -27.59 -5.75 31.03
N ASP A 349 -28.50 -5.01 30.41
CA ASP A 349 -29.56 -5.61 29.59
C ASP A 349 -28.93 -6.08 28.28
N ASP A 350 -28.96 -7.40 28.07
CA ASP A 350 -28.30 -8.06 26.96
C ASP A 350 -29.25 -8.42 25.82
N SER A 351 -30.55 -8.12 25.96
CA SER A 351 -31.58 -8.39 24.96
C SER A 351 -31.33 -7.66 23.63
N VAL A 352 -30.67 -6.50 23.68
CA VAL A 352 -30.28 -5.71 22.50
C VAL A 352 -28.90 -6.12 21.96
N PHE A 353 -28.08 -6.75 22.80
CA PHE A 353 -26.68 -7.08 22.51
C PHE A 353 -26.52 -8.49 21.95
N PHE A 354 -27.17 -9.52 22.52
CA PHE A 354 -27.16 -10.86 21.96
C PHE A 354 -28.36 -11.06 21.04
N LYS A 355 -28.09 -11.26 19.75
CA LYS A 355 -29.11 -11.53 18.75
C LYS A 355 -28.95 -12.94 18.20
N MET A 356 -30.06 -13.64 17.99
CA MET A 356 -30.06 -14.93 17.31
C MET A 356 -30.41 -14.71 15.85
N TRP A 357 -29.62 -15.29 14.97
CA TRP A 357 -29.90 -15.28 13.54
C TRP A 357 -30.14 -16.71 13.08
N ASN A 358 -31.38 -16.98 12.69
CA ASN A 358 -31.77 -18.19 12.00
C ASN A 358 -31.64 -17.94 10.49
N THR A 359 -30.66 -18.60 9.87
CA THR A 359 -30.36 -18.47 8.44
C THR A 359 -31.45 -19.07 7.55
N GLU A 360 -32.38 -19.85 8.11
CA GLU A 360 -33.54 -20.40 7.40
C GLU A 360 -34.74 -19.44 7.39
N GLU A 361 -34.82 -18.51 8.34
CA GLU A 361 -35.95 -17.58 8.48
C GLU A 361 -35.64 -16.18 7.90
N LEU A 362 -34.37 -15.76 7.90
CA LEU A 362 -33.95 -14.43 7.47
C LEU A 362 -32.62 -14.48 6.69
N ASP A 363 -32.57 -13.79 5.56
CA ASP A 363 -31.37 -13.68 4.70
C ASP A 363 -30.23 -12.86 5.35
N GLU A 364 -30.57 -11.96 6.28
CA GLU A 364 -29.62 -11.12 7.02
C GLU A 364 -29.97 -11.09 8.52
N PRO A 365 -28.98 -10.97 9.42
CA PRO A 365 -29.23 -10.82 10.85
C PRO A 365 -29.90 -9.46 11.13
N ASP A 366 -30.91 -9.44 11.99
CA ASP A 366 -31.58 -8.20 12.42
C ASP A 366 -30.66 -7.37 13.34
N ILE A 367 -29.64 -6.73 12.80
CA ILE A 367 -28.69 -5.87 13.53
C ILE A 367 -28.84 -4.40 13.17
N ALA A 368 -29.84 -4.05 12.35
CA ALA A 368 -29.94 -2.76 11.71
C ALA A 368 -29.97 -1.60 12.71
N ASP A 369 -30.71 -1.75 13.80
CA ASP A 369 -30.93 -0.71 14.81
C ASP A 369 -29.98 -0.81 16.02
N SER A 370 -29.05 -1.77 16.00
CA SER A 370 -28.08 -1.96 17.09
C SER A 370 -26.82 -1.14 16.83
N ALA A 371 -26.27 -0.50 17.87
CA ALA A 371 -24.95 0.13 17.82
C ALA A 371 -23.81 -0.91 17.94
N VAL A 372 -24.01 -1.96 18.76
CA VAL A 372 -23.13 -3.14 18.88
C VAL A 372 -23.98 -4.37 19.20
N ALA A 373 -23.74 -5.50 18.53
CA ALA A 373 -24.38 -6.77 18.82
C ALA A 373 -23.45 -7.97 18.58
N LEU A 374 -23.62 -9.04 19.35
CA LEU A 374 -23.08 -10.37 19.10
C LEU A 374 -24.20 -11.25 18.53
N VAL A 375 -24.01 -11.69 17.28
CA VAL A 375 -24.96 -12.56 16.59
C VAL A 375 -24.53 -14.01 16.75
N SER A 376 -25.42 -14.85 17.26
CA SER A 376 -25.26 -16.31 17.22
C SER A 376 -26.02 -16.85 16.03
N MET A 377 -25.31 -17.48 15.08
CA MET A 377 -25.96 -18.22 14.00
C MET A 377 -26.48 -19.54 14.55
N VAL A 378 -27.77 -19.81 14.33
CA VAL A 378 -28.39 -21.10 14.59
C VAL A 378 -28.57 -21.75 13.23
N ASN A 379 -27.72 -22.73 12.90
CA ASN A 379 -27.95 -23.59 11.76
C ASN A 379 -28.99 -24.64 12.20
N GLY A 380 -30.03 -24.87 11.40
CA GLY A 380 -31.14 -25.79 11.70
C GLY A 380 -30.78 -27.27 11.70
N GLU A 381 -29.58 -27.66 12.17
CA GLU A 381 -29.26 -29.06 12.41
C GLU A 381 -29.49 -29.36 13.90
N SER A 382 -30.67 -29.96 14.15
CA SER A 382 -31.04 -30.62 15.41
C SER A 382 -30.28 -31.93 15.61
#